data_AF-A0A1C6CU82-F1
#
_entry.id   AF-A0A1C6CU82-F1
#
_cell.length_a   1.000
_cell.length_b   1.000
_cell.length_c   1.000
_cell.angle_alpha   90.00
_cell.angle_beta   90.00
_cell.angle_gamma   90.00
#
_symmetry.space_group_name_H-M   'P 1'
#
loop_
_entity.id
_entity.type
_entity.pdbx_description
1 polymer ?
#
loop_
_entity_poly.entity_id
_entity_poly.type
_entity_poly.pdbx_seq_one_letter_code
_entity_poly.pdbx_strand_id
1 'polypeptide(L)'
;MADVGQNLPSYYKKSRYIKALNTPVNAEFERLYELIEMFMKNRFIDSADEDAVREYEKSLGISEIGNTLEARKSLIKIRMRGSQTSTKANLRAVIESYGVLVDITEDIKNYSFTVIFHQPNVPESVIKNIIEDLKPAHLSVLYAYEYSGTFEFADHENDYNIETGFADGNGHGGYLGNI
;
A
#
# COMPACT_ATOMS: atom_id res chain seq x y z
N MET A 1 -27.34 16.87 19.96
CA MET A 1 -26.71 18.21 19.97
C MET A 1 -27.52 19.13 20.87
N ALA A 2 -26.86 20.03 21.60
CA ALA A 2 -27.49 20.83 22.65
C ALA A 2 -28.27 22.02 22.04
N ASP A 3 -29.60 21.95 22.06
CA ASP A 3 -30.45 23.10 21.77
C ASP A 3 -30.31 24.13 22.90
N VAL A 4 -29.73 25.29 22.60
CA VAL A 4 -29.52 26.39 23.57
C VAL A 4 -30.85 26.81 24.21
N GLY A 5 -31.96 26.65 23.49
CA GLY A 5 -33.31 26.91 24.00
C GLY A 5 -33.73 26.01 25.17
N GLN A 6 -33.13 24.82 25.32
CA GLN A 6 -33.43 23.93 26.44
C GLN A 6 -32.84 24.41 27.76
N ASN A 7 -31.70 25.10 27.70
CA ASN A 7 -31.00 25.66 28.84
C ASN A 7 -31.59 27.01 29.30
N LEU A 8 -32.56 27.56 28.56
CA LEU A 8 -33.23 28.80 28.94
C LEU A 8 -34.37 28.55 29.93
N PRO A 9 -34.63 29.50 30.84
CA PRO A 9 -35.81 29.50 31.70
C PRO A 9 -37.13 29.32 30.93
N SER A 10 -38.10 28.64 31.56
CA SER A 10 -39.35 28.22 30.94
C SER A 10 -40.18 29.36 30.31
N TYR A 11 -40.11 30.56 30.88
CA TYR A 11 -40.83 31.74 30.39
C TYR A 11 -40.30 32.25 29.03
N TYR A 12 -39.06 31.96 28.66
CA TYR A 12 -38.51 32.32 27.34
C TYR A 12 -38.88 31.32 26.24
N LYS A 13 -39.22 30.07 26.58
CA LYS A 13 -39.48 28.99 25.61
C LYS A 13 -40.68 29.25 24.69
N LYS A 14 -41.62 30.09 25.10
CA LYS A 14 -42.82 30.46 24.31
C LYS A 14 -42.63 31.72 23.45
N SER A 15 -41.57 32.50 23.65
CA SER A 15 -41.36 33.75 22.92
C SER A 15 -40.92 33.50 21.48
N ARG A 16 -41.67 34.01 20.50
CA ARG A 16 -41.31 33.93 19.08
C ARG A 16 -39.96 34.61 18.78
N TYR A 17 -39.65 35.69 19.50
CA TYR A 17 -38.42 36.45 19.31
C TYR A 17 -37.20 35.68 19.81
N ILE A 18 -37.33 35.03 20.98
CA ILE A 18 -36.25 34.19 21.51
C ILE A 18 -36.00 32.97 20.63
N LYS A 19 -37.08 32.34 20.12
CA LYS A 19 -36.92 31.25 19.15
C LYS A 19 -36.19 31.71 17.88
N ALA A 20 -36.59 32.84 17.31
CA ALA A 20 -35.95 33.39 16.12
C ALA A 20 -34.48 33.76 16.33
N LEU A 21 -34.11 34.24 17.52
CA LEU A 21 -32.72 34.51 17.90
C LEU A 21 -31.90 33.22 18.11
N ASN A 22 -32.50 32.21 18.75
CA ASN A 22 -31.81 30.96 19.03
C ASN A 22 -31.56 30.12 17.78
N THR A 23 -32.36 30.26 16.72
CA THR A 23 -32.16 29.51 15.47
C THR A 23 -30.75 29.70 14.87
N PRO A 24 -30.29 30.92 14.55
CA PRO A 24 -28.92 31.12 14.04
C PRO A 24 -27.86 30.80 15.09
N VAL A 25 -28.13 31.05 16.38
CA VAL A 25 -27.19 30.72 17.46
C VAL A 25 -26.96 29.21 17.54
N ASN A 26 -28.01 28.40 17.49
CA ASN A 26 -27.92 26.94 17.47
C ASN A 26 -27.11 26.46 16.26
N ALA A 27 -27.32 27.05 15.08
CA ALA A 27 -26.55 26.71 13.88
C ALA A 27 -25.04 26.99 14.03
N GLU A 28 -24.66 28.12 14.65
CA GLU A 28 -23.25 28.41 14.94
C GLU A 28 -22.66 27.46 15.99
N PHE A 29 -23.44 27.07 17.00
CA PHE A 29 -23.01 26.06 17.97
C PHE A 29 -22.83 24.68 17.32
N GLU A 30 -23.76 24.27 16.45
CA GLU A 30 -23.63 23.02 15.69
C GLU A 30 -22.33 23.01 14.88
N ARG A 31 -22.06 24.09 14.12
CA ARG A 31 -20.81 24.27 13.38
C ARG A 31 -19.57 24.21 14.30
N LEU A 32 -19.62 24.86 15.45
CA LEU A 32 -18.53 24.81 16.43
C LEU A 32 -18.30 23.39 16.94
N TYR A 33 -19.36 22.64 17.25
CA TYR A 33 -19.23 21.25 17.71
C TYR A 33 -18.66 20.35 16.62
N GLU A 34 -19.07 20.52 15.36
CA GLU A 34 -18.50 19.81 14.22
C GLU A 34 -17.00 20.09 14.07
N LEU A 35 -16.59 21.35 14.20
CA LEU A 35 -15.17 21.75 14.16
C LEU A 35 -14.37 21.13 15.29
N ILE A 36 -14.92 21.11 16.52
CA ILE A 36 -14.27 20.46 17.67
C ILE A 36 -14.14 18.96 17.43
N GLU A 37 -15.19 18.31 16.91
CA GLU A 37 -15.17 16.87 16.63
C GLU A 37 -14.13 16.54 15.55
N MET A 38 -14.09 17.32 14.47
CA MET A 38 -13.08 17.18 13.41
C MET A 38 -11.66 17.38 13.96
N PHE A 39 -11.45 18.44 14.76
CA PHE A 39 -10.16 18.69 15.41
C PHE A 39 -9.72 17.51 16.29
N MET A 40 -10.65 16.95 17.08
CA MET A 40 -10.36 15.81 17.95
C MET A 40 -10.08 14.52 17.15
N LYS A 41 -10.79 14.28 16.05
CA LYS A 41 -10.52 13.15 15.14
C LYS A 41 -9.15 13.29 14.47
N ASN A 42 -8.80 14.49 14.02
CA ASN A 42 -7.54 14.75 13.34
C ASN A 42 -6.31 14.68 14.26
N ARG A 43 -6.51 14.65 15.58
CA ARG A 43 -5.44 14.45 16.56
C ARG A 43 -4.89 13.02 16.61
N PHE A 44 -5.65 12.05 16.10
CA PHE A 44 -5.22 10.66 16.01
C PHE A 44 -5.01 10.30 14.55
N ILE A 45 -3.81 9.80 14.22
CA ILE A 45 -3.43 9.51 12.84
C ILE A 45 -4.35 8.52 12.14
N ASP A 46 -4.91 7.55 12.86
CA ASP A 46 -5.80 6.54 12.27
C ASP A 46 -7.11 7.17 11.77
N SER A 47 -7.64 8.18 12.48
CA SER A 47 -8.87 8.90 12.11
C SER A 47 -8.62 10.23 11.39
N ALA A 48 -7.37 10.59 11.14
CA ALA A 48 -7.01 11.83 10.48
C ALA A 48 -7.51 11.86 9.03
N ASP A 49 -8.01 13.03 8.64
CA ASP A 49 -8.32 13.36 7.25
C ASP A 49 -7.05 13.67 6.43
N GLU A 50 -7.26 13.92 5.14
CA GLU A 50 -6.20 14.20 4.16
C GLU A 50 -5.34 15.41 4.54
N ASP A 51 -5.97 16.50 5.01
CA ASP A 51 -5.29 17.74 5.36
C ASP A 51 -4.46 17.58 6.64
N ALA A 52 -5.02 16.91 7.66
CA ALA A 52 -4.28 16.58 8.86
C ALA A 52 -3.08 15.67 8.57
N VAL A 53 -3.22 14.68 7.68
CA VAL A 53 -2.11 13.82 7.26
C VAL A 53 -0.97 14.62 6.61
N ARG A 54 -1.28 15.61 5.76
CA ARG A 54 -0.24 16.49 5.17
C ARG A 54 0.51 17.29 6.24
N GLU A 55 -0.20 17.81 7.25
CA GLU A 55 0.45 18.51 8.36
C GLU A 55 1.36 17.58 9.19
N TYR A 56 0.94 16.32 9.41
CA TYR A 56 1.81 15.33 10.04
C TYR A 56 3.08 15.06 9.22
N GLU A 57 2.96 14.84 7.92
CA GLU A 57 4.10 14.59 7.03
C GLU A 57 5.08 15.76 7.04
N LYS A 58 4.57 16.99 6.92
CA LYS A 58 5.36 18.21 7.01
C LYS A 58 6.09 18.33 8.34
N SER A 59 5.41 18.03 9.45
CA SER A 59 6.02 18.07 10.79
C SER A 59 7.11 17.02 11.01
N LEU A 60 7.02 15.88 10.31
CA LEU A 60 7.93 14.75 10.42
C LEU A 60 9.00 14.70 9.32
N GLY A 61 8.95 15.63 8.36
CA GLY A 61 9.83 15.69 7.20
C GLY A 61 9.63 14.53 6.22
N ILE A 62 8.43 13.96 6.16
CA ILE A 62 8.06 12.90 5.22
C ILE A 62 7.68 13.56 3.89
N SER A 63 8.20 13.05 2.77
CA SER A 63 7.83 13.58 1.45
C SER A 63 6.43 13.14 1.06
N GLU A 64 5.67 14.03 0.42
CA GLU A 64 4.38 13.71 -0.21
C GLU A 64 4.63 12.81 -1.44
N ILE A 65 4.92 11.55 -1.21
CA ILE A 65 4.98 10.54 -2.26
C ILE A 65 3.53 10.21 -2.62
N GLY A 66 3.21 10.07 -3.92
CA GLY A 66 1.88 9.81 -4.49
C GLY A 66 1.25 8.47 -4.05
N ASN A 67 1.06 8.33 -2.76
CA ASN A 67 0.67 7.14 -2.03
C ASN A 67 -0.79 7.24 -1.62
N THR A 68 -1.40 6.10 -1.30
CA THR A 68 -2.73 6.07 -0.68
C THR A 68 -2.68 6.69 0.72
N LEU A 69 -3.82 7.23 1.18
CA LEU A 69 -3.95 7.84 2.51
C LEU A 69 -3.51 6.87 3.64
N GLU A 70 -3.90 5.60 3.54
CA GLU A 70 -3.58 4.57 4.54
C GLU A 70 -2.08 4.22 4.59
N ALA A 71 -1.41 4.21 3.44
CA ALA A 71 0.02 4.01 3.39
C ALA A 71 0.78 5.18 4.04
N ARG A 72 0.34 6.42 3.77
CA ARG A 72 0.88 7.64 4.39
C ARG A 72 0.71 7.65 5.91
N LYS A 73 -0.49 7.32 6.40
CA LYS A 73 -0.76 7.12 7.84
C LYS A 73 0.16 6.08 8.47
N SER A 74 0.46 4.99 7.75
CA SER A 74 1.38 3.94 8.22
C SER A 74 2.82 4.44 8.35
N LEU A 75 3.30 5.23 7.38
CA LEU A 75 4.63 5.87 7.43
C LEU A 75 4.74 6.85 8.61
N ILE A 76 3.74 7.71 8.79
CA ILE A 76 3.66 8.65 9.92
C ILE A 76 3.75 7.89 11.25
N LYS A 77 2.97 6.81 11.42
CA LYS A 77 3.02 5.97 12.62
C LYS A 77 4.42 5.40 12.89
N ILE A 78 5.14 4.99 11.85
CA ILE A 78 6.51 4.49 11.99
C ILE A 78 7.43 5.60 12.50
N ARG A 79 7.36 6.78 11.88
CA ARG A 79 8.21 7.92 12.21
C ARG A 79 7.92 8.47 13.62
N MET A 80 6.65 8.55 14.01
CA MET A 80 6.23 8.99 15.35
C MET A 80 6.71 8.07 16.47
N ARG A 81 6.86 6.76 16.22
CA ARG A 81 7.38 5.80 17.21
C ARG A 81 8.87 5.98 17.51
N GLY A 82 9.55 6.95 16.88
CA GLY A 82 10.93 7.31 17.20
C GLY A 82 11.98 6.28 16.76
N SER A 83 11.57 5.23 16.06
CA SER A 83 12.53 4.30 15.47
C SER A 83 13.05 4.89 14.17
N GLN A 84 14.31 5.37 14.17
CA GLN A 84 15.07 5.60 12.94
C GLN A 84 15.30 4.30 12.14
N THR A 85 15.00 3.14 12.73
CA THR A 85 15.23 1.83 12.14
C THR A 85 13.91 1.08 11.99
N SER A 86 13.38 0.99 10.77
CA SER A 86 12.21 0.16 10.53
C SER A 86 12.58 -1.31 10.78
N THR A 87 11.82 -2.00 11.64
CA THR A 87 11.95 -3.46 11.80
C THR A 87 11.53 -4.15 10.50
N LYS A 88 12.03 -5.37 10.24
CA LYS A 88 11.58 -6.21 9.13
C LYS A 88 10.04 -6.26 9.01
N ALA A 89 9.35 -6.41 10.13
CA ALA A 89 7.89 -6.43 10.17
C ALA A 89 7.26 -5.10 9.73
N ASN A 90 7.83 -3.95 10.12
CA ASN A 90 7.33 -2.64 9.71
C ASN A 90 7.56 -2.37 8.22
N LEU A 91 8.76 -2.68 7.70
CA LEU A 91 9.06 -2.55 6.27
C LEU A 91 8.10 -3.42 5.44
N ARG A 92 7.90 -4.67 5.85
CA ARG A 92 6.93 -5.58 5.22
C ARG A 92 5.52 -4.99 5.23
N ALA A 93 5.03 -4.56 6.39
CA ALA A 93 3.68 -4.01 6.53
C ALA A 93 3.46 -2.75 5.67
N VAL A 94 4.47 -1.88 5.55
CA VAL A 94 4.40 -0.71 4.66
C VAL A 94 4.30 -1.16 3.21
N ILE A 95 5.16 -2.06 2.76
CA ILE A 95 5.16 -2.51 1.36
C ILE A 95 3.84 -3.24 1.03
N GLU A 96 3.35 -4.10 1.92
CA GLU A 96 2.08 -4.81 1.78
C GLU A 96 0.88 -3.86 1.74
N SER A 97 0.96 -2.68 2.36
CA SER A 97 -0.10 -1.65 2.25
C SER A 97 -0.29 -1.09 0.84
N TYR A 98 0.69 -1.29 -0.06
CA TYR A 98 0.58 -0.99 -1.49
C TYR A 98 0.04 -2.16 -2.32
N GLY A 99 -0.44 -3.23 -1.67
CA GLY A 99 -0.94 -4.44 -2.34
C GLY A 99 0.16 -5.35 -2.88
N VAL A 100 1.42 -5.11 -2.48
CA VAL A 100 2.59 -5.86 -2.97
C VAL A 100 3.00 -6.91 -1.94
N LEU A 101 3.01 -8.17 -2.38
CA LEU A 101 3.48 -9.28 -1.56
C LEU A 101 5.01 -9.34 -1.57
N VAL A 102 5.61 -9.24 -0.38
CA VAL A 102 7.06 -9.30 -0.19
C VAL A 102 7.49 -10.16 0.98
N ASP A 103 8.66 -10.77 0.82
CA ASP A 103 9.43 -11.32 1.91
C ASP A 103 10.74 -10.55 2.09
N ILE A 104 11.19 -10.42 3.33
CA ILE A 104 12.42 -9.71 3.69
C ILE A 104 13.35 -10.67 4.41
N THR A 105 14.59 -10.81 3.96
CA THR A 105 15.62 -11.64 4.60
C THR A 105 16.79 -10.77 5.05
N GLU A 106 17.21 -10.91 6.31
CA GLU A 106 18.32 -10.13 6.87
C GLU A 106 19.62 -10.93 6.73
N ASP A 107 20.67 -10.26 6.26
CA ASP A 107 22.04 -10.75 6.24
C ASP A 107 22.90 -9.91 7.20
N ILE A 108 22.93 -10.36 8.45
CA ILE A 108 23.64 -9.69 9.55
C ILE A 108 25.15 -9.59 9.25
N LYS A 109 25.73 -10.56 8.55
CA LYS A 109 27.18 -10.59 8.28
C LYS A 109 27.59 -9.50 7.29
N ASN A 110 26.75 -9.24 6.30
CA ASN A 110 27.01 -8.28 5.24
C ASN A 110 26.37 -6.91 5.49
N TYR A 111 25.79 -6.68 6.68
CA TYR A 111 25.05 -5.46 7.01
C TYR A 111 24.03 -5.10 5.92
N SER A 112 23.27 -6.10 5.47
CA SER A 112 22.32 -5.94 4.38
C SER A 112 21.04 -6.72 4.62
N PHE A 113 20.01 -6.42 3.84
CA PHE A 113 18.80 -7.21 3.76
C PHE A 113 18.33 -7.29 2.31
N THR A 114 17.66 -8.38 1.98
CA THR A 114 17.08 -8.62 0.65
C THR A 114 15.57 -8.52 0.74
N VAL A 115 14.97 -7.74 -0.16
CA VAL A 115 13.53 -7.66 -0.37
C VAL A 115 13.19 -8.51 -1.60
N ILE A 116 12.38 -9.54 -1.40
CA ILE A 116 11.94 -10.49 -2.42
C ILE A 116 10.51 -10.12 -2.80
N PHE A 117 10.29 -9.75 -4.06
CA PHE A 117 8.97 -9.45 -4.60
C PHE A 117 8.37 -10.68 -5.28
N HIS A 118 7.14 -11.03 -4.93
CA HIS A 118 6.43 -12.19 -5.49
C HIS A 118 5.51 -11.86 -6.66
N GLN A 119 5.49 -10.60 -7.12
CA GLN A 119 4.59 -10.12 -8.16
C GLN A 119 5.38 -9.43 -9.28
N PRO A 120 4.99 -9.62 -10.56
CA PRO A 120 5.74 -9.07 -11.70
C PRO A 120 5.51 -7.57 -11.93
N ASN A 121 4.39 -7.00 -11.47
CA ASN A 121 4.00 -5.61 -11.75
C ASN A 121 4.11 -4.70 -10.51
N VAL A 122 5.30 -4.66 -9.90
CA VAL A 122 5.55 -3.78 -8.74
C VAL A 122 5.83 -2.35 -9.22
N PRO A 123 5.17 -1.31 -8.68
CA PRO A 123 5.55 0.08 -8.93
C PRO A 123 6.92 0.37 -8.28
N GLU A 124 7.96 0.04 -9.03
CA GLU A 124 9.32 -0.19 -8.53
C GLU A 124 9.95 1.07 -7.92
N SER A 125 9.73 2.24 -8.52
CA SER A 125 10.33 3.50 -8.06
C SER A 125 9.77 3.99 -6.72
N VAL A 126 8.45 3.91 -6.54
CA VAL A 126 7.77 4.37 -5.31
C VAL A 126 8.19 3.52 -4.13
N ILE A 127 8.14 2.19 -4.27
CA ILE A 127 8.48 1.26 -3.20
C ILE A 127 9.97 1.32 -2.85
N LYS A 128 10.85 1.43 -3.85
CA LYS A 128 12.30 1.62 -3.59
C LYS A 128 12.58 2.91 -2.81
N ASN A 129 11.94 4.03 -3.16
CA ASN A 129 12.12 5.29 -2.43
C ASN A 129 11.66 5.18 -0.97
N ILE A 130 10.54 4.49 -0.73
CA ILE A 130 10.04 4.23 0.62
C ILE A 130 11.02 3.36 1.41
N ILE A 131 11.54 2.30 0.80
CA ILE A 131 12.51 1.41 1.45
C ILE A 131 13.79 2.18 1.79
N GLU A 132 14.28 3.02 0.88
CA GLU A 132 15.45 3.88 1.11
C GLU A 132 15.24 4.89 2.25
N ASP A 133 14.05 5.48 2.36
CA ASP A 133 13.72 6.41 3.44
C ASP A 133 13.56 5.71 4.80
N LEU A 134 13.01 4.49 4.79
CA LEU A 134 12.71 3.74 6.00
C LEU A 134 13.85 2.84 6.49
N LYS A 135 14.80 2.49 5.63
CA LYS A 135 15.89 1.57 5.99
C LYS A 135 16.84 2.23 7.00
N PRO A 136 17.42 1.46 7.92
CA PRO A 136 18.53 1.94 8.72
C PRO A 136 19.67 2.43 7.83
N ALA A 137 20.23 3.59 8.15
CA ALA A 137 21.30 4.21 7.34
C ALA A 137 22.52 3.30 7.14
N HIS A 138 22.79 2.41 8.09
CA HIS A 138 23.93 1.48 8.06
C HIS A 138 23.65 0.17 7.31
N LEU A 139 22.42 -0.07 6.84
CA LEU A 139 22.07 -1.27 6.09
C LEU A 139 21.98 -1.00 4.59
N SER A 140 22.53 -1.92 3.81
CA SER A 140 22.34 -1.98 2.36
C SER A 140 21.08 -2.78 2.03
N VAL A 141 20.37 -2.40 0.95
CA VAL A 141 19.21 -3.13 0.45
C VAL A 141 19.52 -3.81 -0.88
N LEU A 142 19.09 -5.06 -1.02
CA LEU A 142 19.12 -5.82 -2.26
C LEU A 142 17.69 -6.15 -2.68
N TYR A 143 17.42 -6.15 -3.99
CA TYR A 143 16.10 -6.44 -4.55
C TYR A 143 16.15 -7.73 -5.37
N ALA A 144 15.23 -8.64 -5.10
CA ALA A 144 15.06 -9.91 -5.82
C ALA A 144 13.61 -10.07 -6.27
N TYR A 145 13.40 -10.75 -7.40
CA TYR A 145 12.08 -10.96 -7.99
C TYR A 145 11.84 -12.45 -8.19
N GLU A 146 10.73 -12.95 -7.66
CA GLU A 146 10.25 -14.30 -7.95
C GLU A 146 9.26 -14.23 -9.11
N TYR A 147 9.62 -14.88 -10.21
CA TYR A 147 8.73 -15.03 -11.36
C TYR A 147 8.06 -16.41 -11.28
N SER A 148 6.79 -16.44 -10.87
CA SER A 148 5.96 -17.63 -11.02
C SER A 148 5.50 -17.72 -12.48
N GLY A 149 6.25 -18.45 -13.31
CA GLY A 149 5.79 -18.82 -14.64
C GLY A 149 4.76 -19.95 -14.51
N THR A 150 3.50 -19.70 -14.86
CA THR A 150 2.56 -20.78 -15.19
C THR A 150 3.00 -21.36 -16.54
N PHE A 151 3.52 -22.58 -16.54
CA PHE A 151 3.67 -23.34 -17.77
C PHE A 151 2.29 -23.90 -18.13
N GLU A 152 1.62 -23.31 -19.11
CA GLU A 152 0.52 -23.98 -19.81
C GLU A 152 1.15 -25.05 -20.70
N PHE A 153 1.00 -26.32 -20.33
CA PHE A 153 1.24 -27.40 -21.27
C PHE A 153 0.14 -27.32 -22.32
N ALA A 154 0.51 -27.00 -23.56
CA ALA A 154 -0.40 -27.17 -24.68
C ALA A 154 -0.69 -28.67 -24.81
N ASP A 155 -1.91 -29.09 -24.51
CA ASP A 155 -2.42 -30.41 -24.86
C ASP A 155 -2.52 -30.49 -26.39
N HIS A 156 -1.39 -30.74 -27.06
CA HIS A 156 -1.41 -31.22 -28.42
C HIS A 156 -1.03 -32.70 -28.39
N GLU A 157 -2.03 -33.57 -28.55
CA GLU A 157 -1.80 -34.91 -29.04
C GLU A 157 -1.04 -34.78 -30.36
N ASN A 158 0.23 -35.18 -30.36
CA ASN A 158 0.92 -35.48 -31.61
C ASN A 158 0.35 -36.81 -32.10
N ASP A 159 -0.63 -36.72 -33.00
CA ASP A 159 -1.00 -37.85 -33.86
C ASP A 159 0.19 -38.16 -34.78
N TYR A 160 1.15 -38.91 -34.25
CA TYR A 160 2.12 -39.61 -35.07
C TYR A 160 1.38 -40.75 -35.76
N ASN A 161 0.86 -40.47 -36.95
CA ASN A 161 0.32 -41.48 -37.84
C ASN A 161 1.48 -42.38 -38.31
N ILE A 162 1.73 -43.47 -37.58
CA ILE A 162 2.67 -44.51 -37.99
C ILE A 162 2.00 -45.28 -39.12
N GLU A 163 2.28 -44.87 -40.36
CA GLU A 163 1.94 -45.67 -41.54
C GLU A 163 2.71 -47.00 -41.44
N THR A 164 1.97 -48.06 -41.13
CA THR A 164 2.44 -49.45 -41.19
C THR A 164 2.79 -49.79 -42.64
N GLY A 165 4.08 -50.00 -42.90
CA GLY A 165 4.59 -50.10 -44.26
C GLY A 165 4.32 -51.40 -45.01
N PHE A 166 4.73 -51.38 -46.28
CA PHE A 166 5.32 -52.51 -46.99
C PHE A 166 6.40 -51.92 -47.93
N ALA A 167 7.68 -52.16 -47.62
CA ALA A 167 8.77 -51.95 -48.56
C ALA A 167 9.20 -53.33 -49.07
N ASP A 168 8.73 -53.65 -50.25
CA ASP A 168 9.22 -54.69 -51.14
C ASP A 168 10.69 -54.41 -51.49
N GLY A 169 11.57 -55.22 -50.91
CA GLY A 169 13.00 -55.13 -51.16
C GLY A 169 13.35 -55.56 -52.58
N ASN A 170 14.09 -54.70 -53.29
CA ASN A 170 15.12 -55.10 -54.24
C ASN A 170 15.96 -53.90 -54.70
N GLY A 171 17.29 -54.02 -54.58
CA GLY A 171 18.18 -53.54 -55.64
C GLY A 171 19.09 -52.35 -55.36
N HIS A 172 20.35 -52.68 -55.07
CA HIS A 172 21.56 -52.11 -55.69
C HIS A 172 21.96 -50.63 -55.46
N GLY A 173 23.02 -50.47 -54.65
CA GLY A 173 24.33 -49.95 -55.09
C GLY A 173 24.47 -48.43 -55.32
N GLY A 174 25.41 -47.80 -54.62
CA GLY A 174 25.85 -46.44 -54.97
C GLY A 174 26.78 -45.79 -53.97
N TYR A 175 28.06 -45.82 -54.28
CA TYR A 175 29.21 -45.21 -53.60
C TYR A 175 29.23 -43.66 -53.58
N LEU A 176 30.00 -43.11 -52.61
CA LEU A 176 30.71 -41.81 -52.56
C LEU A 176 29.87 -40.53 -52.28
N GLY A 177 30.33 -39.54 -51.52
CA GLY A 177 31.64 -39.29 -50.93
C GLY A 177 31.65 -38.01 -50.06
N ASN A 178 32.77 -37.84 -49.36
CA ASN A 178 33.17 -36.70 -48.52
C ASN A 178 32.95 -35.33 -49.19
N ILE A 179 32.60 -34.28 -48.41
CA ILE A 179 33.53 -33.33 -47.74
C ILE A 179 32.84 -32.82 -46.47
#